data_AF-A0A2D4PXS0-F1
#
_entry.id   AF-A0A2D4PXS0-F1
#
_cell.length_a   1.000
_cell.length_b   1.000
_cell.length_c   1.000
_cell.angle_alpha   90.00
_cell.angle_beta   90.00
_cell.angle_gamma   90.00
#
_symmetry.space_group_name_H-M   'P 1'
#
loop_
_entity.id
_entity.type
_entity.pdbx_description
1 polymer ?
#
loop_
_entity_poly.entity_id
_entity_poly.type
_entity_poly.pdbx_seq_one_letter_code
_entity_poly.pdbx_strand_id
1 'polypeptide(L)'
;KKNMPFSDVYIGGAPTEILKSSGVSSHLAISTPFRGCMKGFQFQKKDFNLLEEPGTLGIGYGCPEESLMSRKAYFNGESYIASSQKISPFHTFEGGFNFRTLQPNGLLFYCTEDSEVFSISMEKGNVVLNVKGVKVQTADKSFNDGKAHFVMTTISPEKLELL
;
A
#
# COMPACT_ATOMS: atom_id res chain seq x y z
N LYS A 1 11.18 1.11 -45.43
CA LYS A 1 10.44 1.42 -44.18
C LYS A 1 9.25 0.49 -44.13
N LYS A 2 9.13 -0.35 -43.09
CA LYS A 2 7.96 -1.23 -42.92
C LYS A 2 6.81 -0.34 -42.44
N ASN A 3 5.65 -0.36 -43.11
CA ASN A 3 4.49 0.39 -42.64
C ASN A 3 4.08 -0.15 -41.28
N MET A 4 3.88 0.76 -40.32
CA MET A 4 3.43 0.39 -38.99
C MET A 4 1.93 0.13 -39.02
N PRO A 5 1.44 -0.93 -38.36
CA PRO A 5 0.01 -1.23 -38.31
C PRO A 5 -0.76 -0.35 -37.31
N PHE A 6 -0.13 0.72 -36.79
CA PHE A 6 -0.69 1.62 -35.79
C PHE A 6 -0.22 3.06 -36.04
N SER A 7 -1.04 4.01 -35.60
CA SER A 7 -0.78 5.45 -35.64
C SER A 7 -0.20 5.99 -34.33
N ASP A 8 -0.62 5.41 -33.20
CA ASP A 8 -0.39 5.98 -31.88
C ASP A 8 0.29 4.97 -30.95
N VAL A 9 1.11 5.48 -30.03
CA VAL A 9 1.78 4.70 -28.98
C VAL A 9 1.54 5.40 -27.65
N TYR A 10 0.98 4.67 -26.68
CA TYR A 10 0.68 5.15 -25.34
C TYR A 10 1.63 4.52 -24.33
N ILE A 11 2.24 5.34 -23.47
CA ILE A 11 3.27 4.90 -22.51
C ILE A 11 2.82 5.29 -21.11
N GLY A 12 2.83 4.32 -20.19
CA GLY A 12 2.42 4.52 -18.80
C GLY A 12 0.91 4.63 -18.59
N GLY A 13 0.10 4.62 -19.65
CA GLY A 13 -1.36 4.65 -19.59
C GLY A 13 -1.93 5.14 -20.91
N ALA A 14 -3.23 4.98 -21.10
CA ALA A 14 -3.93 5.45 -22.30
C ALA A 14 -5.22 6.20 -21.91
N PRO A 15 -5.70 7.14 -22.75
CA PRO A 15 -6.98 7.80 -22.54
C PRO A 15 -8.13 6.80 -22.39
N THR A 16 -9.11 7.15 -21.55
CA THR A 16 -10.22 6.25 -21.21
C THR A 16 -11.05 5.90 -22.44
N GLU A 17 -11.18 6.85 -23.37
CA GLU A 17 -11.89 6.72 -24.63
C GLU A 17 -11.26 5.63 -25.51
N ILE A 18 -9.92 5.61 -25.59
CA ILE A 18 -9.14 4.62 -26.34
C ILE A 18 -9.24 3.24 -25.70
N LEU A 19 -9.15 3.16 -24.38
CA LEU A 19 -9.28 1.89 -23.66
C LEU A 19 -10.67 1.26 -23.88
N LYS A 20 -11.72 2.08 -23.86
CA LYS A 20 -13.10 1.65 -24.11
C LYS A 20 -13.33 1.26 -25.57
N SER A 21 -12.86 2.06 -26.53
CA SER A 21 -13.11 1.83 -27.97
C SER A 21 -12.31 0.66 -28.54
N SER A 22 -11.13 0.38 -27.99
CA SER A 22 -10.25 -0.72 -28.44
C SER A 22 -10.66 -2.10 -27.92
N GLY A 23 -11.64 -2.18 -27.01
CA GLY A 23 -12.00 -3.43 -26.33
C GLY A 23 -10.92 -3.98 -25.41
N VAL A 24 -9.82 -3.24 -25.19
CA VAL A 24 -8.68 -3.68 -24.37
C VAL A 24 -9.04 -3.66 -22.88
N SER A 25 -10.01 -2.86 -22.46
CA SER A 25 -10.44 -2.79 -21.05
C SER A 25 -10.81 -4.13 -20.42
N SER A 26 -11.39 -5.08 -21.18
CA SER A 26 -11.72 -6.42 -20.67
C SER A 26 -10.49 -7.30 -20.41
N HIS A 27 -9.34 -6.95 -20.99
CA HIS A 27 -8.08 -7.65 -20.86
C HIS A 27 -7.14 -7.02 -19.82
N LEU A 28 -7.50 -5.85 -19.29
CA LEU A 28 -6.73 -5.19 -18.23
C LEU A 28 -7.22 -5.67 -16.87
N ALA A 29 -6.33 -6.32 -16.10
CA ALA A 29 -6.62 -6.74 -14.73
C ALA A 29 -6.95 -5.55 -13.82
N ILE A 30 -6.33 -4.39 -14.08
CA ILE A 30 -6.53 -3.15 -13.34
C ILE A 30 -6.46 -1.98 -14.32
N SER A 31 -7.45 -1.08 -14.28
CA SER A 31 -7.48 0.16 -15.08
C SER A 31 -6.73 1.30 -14.37
N THR A 32 -5.58 1.03 -13.78
CA THR A 32 -4.73 2.06 -13.15
C THR A 32 -3.57 2.39 -14.07
N PRO A 33 -3.35 3.68 -14.38
CA PRO A 33 -2.12 4.12 -15.06
C PRO A 33 -0.89 3.66 -14.28
N PHE A 34 0.20 3.43 -15.00
CA PHE A 34 1.49 3.14 -14.41
C PHE A 34 1.94 4.31 -13.53
N ARG A 35 2.27 4.00 -12.28
CA ARG A 35 2.88 4.94 -11.35
C ARG A 35 4.28 4.46 -11.03
N GLY A 36 5.27 5.12 -11.63
CA GLY A 36 6.67 4.73 -11.53
C GLY A 36 7.55 5.66 -12.33
N CYS A 37 8.80 5.27 -12.52
CA CYS A 37 9.75 6.03 -13.31
C CYS A 37 10.13 5.29 -14.58
N MET A 38 10.35 6.03 -15.66
CA MET A 38 10.82 5.50 -16.93
C MET A 38 11.99 6.35 -17.43
N LYS A 39 12.99 5.70 -18.03
CA LYS A 39 14.12 6.38 -18.68
C LYS A 39 14.58 5.56 -19.87
N GLY A 40 15.22 6.23 -20.84
CA GLY A 40 15.82 5.57 -22.01
C GLY A 40 14.78 4.90 -22.91
N PHE A 41 13.63 5.55 -23.12
CA PHE A 41 12.61 5.03 -24.04
C PHE A 41 13.12 5.14 -25.48
N GLN A 42 13.10 4.01 -26.19
CA GLN A 42 13.54 3.90 -27.57
C GLN A 42 12.45 3.28 -28.42
N PHE A 43 12.20 3.89 -29.57
CA PHE A 43 11.28 3.37 -30.58
C PHE A 43 11.95 3.39 -31.95
N GLN A 44 11.97 2.24 -32.64
CA GLN A 44 12.69 2.06 -33.90
C GLN A 44 14.16 2.53 -33.86
N LYS A 45 14.87 2.25 -32.75
CA LYS A 45 16.27 2.67 -32.49
C LYS A 45 16.48 4.19 -32.40
N LYS A 46 15.40 4.97 -32.27
CA LYS A 46 15.45 6.40 -31.98
C LYS A 46 15.10 6.62 -30.52
N ASP A 47 15.90 7.42 -29.84
CA ASP A 47 15.60 7.91 -28.50
C ASP A 47 14.48 8.95 -28.56
N PHE A 48 13.55 8.86 -27.62
CA PHE A 48 12.47 9.81 -27.46
C PHE A 48 12.52 10.36 -26.03
N ASN A 49 12.56 11.68 -25.90
CA ASN A 49 12.40 12.32 -24.61
C ASN A 49 10.90 12.43 -24.32
N LEU A 50 10.37 11.52 -23.49
CA LEU A 50 8.96 11.52 -23.12
C LEU A 50 8.48 12.84 -22.51
N LEU A 51 9.38 13.66 -21.93
CA LEU A 51 9.03 14.96 -21.38
C LEU A 51 8.78 16.05 -22.45
N GLU A 52 9.25 15.82 -23.68
CA GLU A 52 9.13 16.75 -24.81
C GLU A 52 7.99 16.35 -25.77
N GLU A 53 7.38 15.18 -25.58
CA GLU A 53 6.31 14.71 -26.47
C GLU A 53 5.00 15.48 -26.21
N PRO A 54 4.32 15.97 -27.26
CA PRO A 54 3.06 16.69 -27.10
C PRO A 54 1.96 15.77 -26.57
N GLY A 55 1.13 16.30 -25.67
CA GLY A 55 -0.01 15.55 -25.10
C GLY A 55 0.33 14.63 -23.92
N THR A 56 1.57 14.69 -23.40
CA THR A 56 1.93 13.99 -22.17
C THR A 56 1.22 14.59 -20.95
N LEU A 57 0.72 13.74 -20.06
CA LEU A 57 0.02 14.14 -18.85
C LEU A 57 0.60 13.40 -17.63
N GLY A 58 0.78 14.12 -16.52
CA GLY A 58 1.16 13.51 -15.24
C GLY A 58 2.59 12.96 -15.17
N ILE A 59 3.49 13.40 -16.05
CA ILE A 59 4.92 13.06 -16.01
C ILE A 59 5.73 14.26 -15.49
N GLY A 60 6.88 13.97 -14.89
CA GLY A 60 7.79 14.98 -14.37
C GLY A 60 9.25 14.55 -14.54
N TYR A 61 10.16 15.51 -14.43
CA TYR A 61 11.59 15.22 -14.51
C TYR A 61 12.09 14.50 -13.24
N GLY A 62 12.96 13.51 -13.46
CA GLY A 62 13.59 12.75 -12.38
C GLY A 62 12.73 11.61 -11.83
N CYS A 63 13.26 10.95 -10.80
CA CYS A 63 12.62 9.83 -10.12
C CYS A 63 12.81 9.96 -8.61
N PRO A 64 12.18 10.95 -7.96
CA PRO A 64 12.29 11.10 -6.53
C PRO A 64 11.63 9.90 -5.85
N GLU A 65 12.37 9.18 -5.00
CA GLU A 65 11.86 8.01 -4.27
C GLU A 65 10.61 8.35 -3.45
N GLU A 66 10.52 9.57 -2.94
CA GLU A 66 9.36 10.06 -2.19
C GLU A 66 8.05 10.04 -3.00
N SER A 67 8.12 10.23 -4.32
CA SER A 67 6.96 10.17 -5.21
C SER A 67 6.46 8.73 -5.39
N LEU A 68 7.34 7.74 -5.20
CA LEU A 68 7.04 6.32 -5.30
C LEU A 68 6.62 5.71 -3.96
N MET A 69 6.85 6.39 -2.84
CA MET A 69 6.44 5.90 -1.53
C MET A 69 4.92 5.75 -1.45
N SER A 70 4.45 4.52 -1.24
CA SER A 70 3.05 4.25 -0.88
C SER A 70 2.92 4.12 0.64
N ARG A 71 2.09 4.98 1.24
CA ARG A 71 1.77 4.94 2.67
C ARG A 71 0.45 4.20 2.96
N LYS A 72 -0.13 3.55 1.94
CA LYS A 72 -1.39 2.82 2.03
C LYS A 72 -1.25 1.50 1.30
N ALA A 73 -1.83 0.46 1.88
CA ALA A 73 -1.95 -0.86 1.28
C ALA A 73 -3.38 -1.37 1.47
N TYR A 74 -3.84 -2.19 0.54
CA TYR A 74 -5.12 -2.87 0.61
C TYR A 74 -4.87 -4.37 0.62
N PHE A 75 -5.56 -5.06 1.52
CA PHE A 75 -5.45 -6.51 1.69
C PHE A 75 -6.83 -7.12 1.44
N ASN A 76 -6.88 -8.20 0.66
CA ASN A 76 -8.09 -8.97 0.41
C ASN A 76 -8.29 -10.10 1.46
N GLY A 77 -7.35 -10.27 2.38
CA GLY A 77 -7.35 -11.31 3.41
C GLY A 77 -6.45 -12.52 3.10
N GLU A 78 -5.82 -12.57 1.93
CA GLU A 78 -5.03 -13.72 1.47
C GLU A 78 -3.53 -13.41 1.33
N SER A 79 -3.07 -12.29 1.90
CA SER A 79 -1.68 -11.84 1.78
C SER A 79 -1.24 -10.96 2.94
N TYR A 80 0.07 -10.69 3.01
CA TYR A 80 0.69 -9.80 3.99
C TYR A 80 1.84 -9.03 3.34
N ILE A 81 2.28 -7.95 4.00
CA ILE A 81 3.53 -7.24 3.68
C ILE A 81 4.49 -7.46 4.84
N ALA A 82 5.72 -7.85 4.52
CA ALA A 82 6.79 -8.01 5.50
C ALA A 82 7.85 -6.91 5.35
N SER A 83 8.47 -6.56 6.47
CA SER A 83 9.60 -5.61 6.54
C SER A 83 10.82 -6.32 7.12
N SER A 84 12.00 -6.01 6.60
CA SER A 84 13.28 -6.47 7.15
C SER A 84 13.82 -5.57 8.27
N GLN A 85 13.11 -4.47 8.58
CA GLN A 85 13.50 -3.59 9.68
C GLN A 85 13.37 -4.32 11.02
N LYS A 86 14.44 -4.27 11.81
CA LYS A 86 14.45 -4.83 13.16
C LYS A 86 13.83 -3.80 14.12
N ILE A 87 12.66 -4.14 14.63
CA ILE A 87 12.01 -3.43 15.73
C ILE A 87 12.00 -4.36 16.95
N SER A 88 12.13 -3.80 18.15
CA SER A 88 11.98 -4.54 19.41
C SER A 88 10.90 -3.85 20.25
N PRO A 89 9.61 -4.17 20.00
CA PRO A 89 8.50 -3.51 20.67
C PRO A 89 8.28 -4.03 22.11
N PHE A 90 9.27 -4.63 22.76
CA PHE A 90 9.09 -5.37 24.01
C PHE A 90 9.56 -4.65 25.28
N HIS A 91 10.25 -3.51 25.14
CA HIS A 91 10.79 -2.74 26.27
C HIS A 91 10.18 -1.34 26.38
N THR A 92 10.60 -0.45 25.48
CA THR A 92 10.09 0.91 25.37
C THR A 92 9.69 1.11 23.92
N PHE A 93 8.39 1.17 23.66
CA PHE A 93 7.85 1.28 22.31
C PHE A 93 6.67 2.21 22.28
N GLU A 94 6.66 3.10 21.29
CA GLU A 94 5.51 3.92 20.96
C GLU A 94 5.34 3.86 19.45
N GLY A 95 4.15 3.48 19.01
CA GLY A 95 3.89 3.29 17.59
C GLY A 95 2.40 3.21 17.30
N GLY A 96 2.04 3.54 16.07
CA GLY A 96 0.65 3.53 15.65
C GLY A 96 0.52 3.54 14.14
N PHE A 97 -0.65 3.14 13.66
CA PHE A 97 -0.99 3.16 12.25
C PHE A 97 -2.49 3.38 12.05
N ASN A 98 -2.84 3.80 10.83
CA ASN A 98 -4.23 3.92 10.43
C ASN A 98 -4.71 2.62 9.81
N PHE A 99 -5.93 2.21 10.14
CA PHE A 99 -6.59 1.08 9.49
C PHE A 99 -8.06 1.38 9.21
N ARG A 100 -8.64 0.62 8.29
CA ARG A 100 -10.05 0.66 7.91
C ARG A 100 -10.46 -0.74 7.51
N THR A 101 -11.48 -1.30 8.16
CA THR A 101 -11.95 -2.65 7.87
C THR A 101 -13.44 -2.81 8.16
N LEU A 102 -14.07 -3.76 7.48
CA LEU A 102 -15.39 -4.31 7.84
C LEU A 102 -15.27 -5.69 8.51
N GLN A 103 -14.07 -6.29 8.46
CA GLN A 103 -13.83 -7.63 9.01
C GLN A 103 -13.76 -7.54 10.54
N PRO A 104 -14.58 -8.33 11.26
CA PRO A 104 -14.59 -8.31 12.73
C PRO A 104 -13.37 -9.03 13.33
N ASN A 105 -12.67 -9.85 12.54
CA ASN A 105 -11.48 -10.57 12.97
C ASN A 105 -10.40 -10.44 11.89
N GLY A 106 -9.14 -10.26 12.30
CA GLY A 106 -8.02 -10.15 11.36
C GLY A 106 -6.75 -9.62 12.01
N LEU A 107 -5.60 -10.07 11.51
CA LEU A 107 -4.29 -9.59 11.96
C LEU A 107 -3.96 -8.26 11.30
N LEU A 108 -3.60 -7.24 12.09
CA LEU A 108 -3.23 -5.92 11.58
C LEU A 108 -1.71 -5.71 11.63
N PHE A 109 -1.07 -6.18 12.69
CA PHE A 109 0.37 -6.07 12.88
C PHE A 109 0.92 -7.28 13.64
N TYR A 110 2.11 -7.74 13.26
CA TYR A 110 2.76 -8.87 13.90
C TYR A 110 4.28 -8.70 13.90
N CYS A 111 4.88 -8.95 15.07
CA CYS A 111 6.32 -8.97 15.29
C CYS A 111 6.64 -10.07 16.30
N THR A 112 7.78 -10.73 16.12
CA THR A 112 8.28 -11.73 17.05
C THR A 112 9.78 -11.59 17.26
N GLU A 113 10.22 -11.78 18.50
CA GLU A 113 11.62 -11.78 18.94
C GLU A 113 11.78 -12.89 19.98
N ASP A 114 12.74 -13.80 19.81
CA ASP A 114 13.01 -14.91 20.75
C ASP A 114 11.78 -15.72 21.23
N SER A 115 10.80 -15.93 20.33
CA SER A 115 9.50 -16.58 20.58
C SER A 115 8.46 -15.72 21.31
N GLU A 116 8.83 -14.53 21.75
CA GLU A 116 7.88 -13.52 22.23
C GLU A 116 7.10 -12.94 21.05
N VAL A 117 5.81 -12.68 21.27
CA VAL A 117 4.91 -12.16 20.25
C VAL A 117 4.45 -10.77 20.65
N PHE A 118 4.53 -9.84 19.70
CA PHE A 118 3.84 -8.57 19.72
C PHE A 118 2.86 -8.55 18.54
N SER A 119 1.58 -8.39 18.80
CA SER A 119 0.58 -8.32 17.73
C SER A 119 -0.55 -7.35 18.03
N ILE A 120 -1.05 -6.71 16.99
CA ILE A 120 -2.29 -5.92 17.03
C ILE A 120 -3.27 -6.60 16.06
N SER A 121 -4.45 -6.94 16.55
CA SER A 121 -5.46 -7.66 15.79
C SER A 121 -6.87 -7.16 16.08
N MET A 122 -7.76 -7.38 15.12
CA MET A 122 -9.20 -7.29 15.33
C MET A 122 -9.69 -8.60 15.94
N GLU A 123 -10.43 -8.52 17.05
CA GLU A 123 -11.13 -9.65 17.66
C GLU A 123 -12.58 -9.26 17.99
N LYS A 124 -13.55 -9.91 17.33
CA LYS A 124 -14.99 -9.62 17.48
C LYS A 124 -15.33 -8.13 17.35
N GLY A 125 -14.61 -7.43 16.46
CA GLY A 125 -14.79 -6.01 16.17
C GLY A 125 -13.99 -5.06 17.07
N ASN A 126 -13.37 -5.53 18.15
CA ASN A 126 -12.50 -4.71 19.00
C ASN A 126 -11.04 -4.80 18.52
N VAL A 127 -10.25 -3.78 18.86
CA VAL A 127 -8.79 -3.82 18.64
C VAL A 127 -8.16 -4.43 19.88
N VAL A 128 -7.29 -5.42 19.68
CA VAL A 128 -6.59 -6.15 20.73
C VAL A 128 -5.10 -6.08 20.48
N LEU A 129 -4.38 -5.61 21.49
CA LEU A 129 -2.93 -5.65 21.61
C LEU A 129 -2.54 -6.89 22.41
N ASN A 130 -1.60 -7.69 21.90
CA ASN A 130 -1.01 -8.82 22.60
C ASN A 130 0.50 -8.61 22.70
N VAL A 131 1.03 -8.63 23.92
CA VAL A 131 2.46 -8.50 24.20
C VAL A 131 2.86 -9.63 25.13
N LYS A 132 3.69 -10.56 24.65
CA LYS A 132 4.16 -11.72 25.42
C LYS A 132 3.02 -12.56 26.03
N GLY A 133 1.86 -12.61 25.35
CA GLY A 133 0.67 -13.32 25.80
C GLY A 133 -0.29 -12.47 26.66
N VAL A 134 0.12 -11.29 27.11
CA VAL A 134 -0.75 -10.35 27.83
C VAL A 134 -1.59 -9.58 26.81
N LYS A 135 -2.92 -9.69 26.92
CA LYS A 135 -3.86 -9.02 26.02
C LYS A 135 -4.48 -7.78 26.67
N VAL A 136 -4.49 -6.67 25.93
CA VAL A 136 -5.21 -5.43 26.26
C VAL A 136 -6.11 -5.10 25.08
N GLN A 137 -7.35 -4.68 25.34
CA GLN A 137 -8.31 -4.33 24.30
C GLN A 137 -8.86 -2.93 24.51
N THR A 138 -9.34 -2.32 23.42
CA THR A 138 -10.08 -1.06 23.50
C THR A 138 -11.40 -1.23 24.26
N ALA A 139 -11.81 -0.19 24.99
CA ALA A 139 -13.03 -0.21 25.79
C ALA A 139 -14.30 -0.17 24.90
N ASP A 140 -15.11 -1.23 24.96
CA ASP A 140 -16.47 -1.41 24.41
C ASP A 140 -16.82 -0.57 23.17
N LYS A 141 -15.93 -0.59 22.18
CA LYS A 141 -16.10 0.12 20.91
C LYS A 141 -15.68 -0.80 19.77
N SER A 142 -16.60 -0.99 18.83
CA SER A 142 -16.32 -1.71 17.59
C SER A 142 -15.66 -0.78 16.57
N PHE A 143 -14.63 -1.27 15.89
CA PHE A 143 -13.82 -0.54 14.90
C PHE A 143 -13.92 -1.13 13.48
N ASN A 144 -14.78 -2.12 13.27
CA ASN A 144 -15.05 -2.73 11.96
C ASN A 144 -16.25 -2.08 11.24
N ASP A 145 -16.40 -0.76 11.36
CA ASP A 145 -17.50 0.03 10.79
C ASP A 145 -17.20 0.55 9.37
N GLY A 146 -16.05 0.17 8.80
CA GLY A 146 -15.61 0.63 7.49
C GLY A 146 -15.19 2.10 7.46
N LYS A 147 -14.97 2.76 8.62
CA LYS A 147 -14.36 4.09 8.71
C LYS A 147 -12.87 3.98 9.00
N ALA A 148 -12.14 5.07 8.80
CA ALA A 148 -10.73 5.16 9.14
C ALA A 148 -10.57 5.36 10.65
N HIS A 149 -9.73 4.54 11.27
CA HIS A 149 -9.36 4.63 12.68
C HIS A 149 -7.85 4.67 12.80
N PHE A 150 -7.35 5.34 13.84
CA PHE A 150 -5.95 5.34 14.21
C PHE A 150 -5.80 4.56 15.51
N VAL A 151 -4.87 3.60 15.53
CA VAL A 151 -4.50 2.87 16.74
C VAL A 151 -3.11 3.31 17.17
N MET A 152 -2.93 3.51 18.47
CA MET A 152 -1.65 3.79 19.08
C MET A 152 -1.39 2.84 20.23
N THR A 153 -0.16 2.33 20.31
CA THR A 153 0.28 1.44 21.37
C THR A 153 1.50 2.02 22.05
N THR A 154 1.48 2.02 23.37
CA THR A 154 2.58 2.47 24.20
C THR A 154 2.96 1.36 25.17
N ILE A 155 4.24 1.01 25.17
CA ILE A 155 4.84 0.00 26.03
C ILE A 155 5.96 0.64 26.82
N SER A 156 5.88 0.47 28.13
CA SER A 156 6.94 0.77 29.08
C SER A 156 6.92 -0.29 30.18
N PRO A 157 7.94 -0.35 31.05
CA PRO A 157 7.96 -1.26 32.20
C PRO A 157 6.73 -1.14 33.12
N GLU A 158 6.07 0.02 33.15
CA GLU A 158 4.95 0.32 34.03
C GLU A 158 3.60 0.38 33.30
N LYS A 159 3.61 0.45 31.96
CA LYS A 159 2.41 0.76 31.17
C LYS A 159 2.32 -0.09 29.91
N LEU A 160 1.18 -0.74 29.74
CA LEU A 160 0.76 -1.38 28.50
C LEU A 160 -0.56 -0.77 28.08
N GLU A 161 -0.55 0.06 27.04
CA GLU A 161 -1.70 0.86 26.64
C GLU A 161 -2.01 0.71 25.15
N LEU A 162 -3.31 0.73 24.85
CA LEU A 162 -3.88 0.72 23.52
C LEU A 162 -4.93 1.84 23.44
N LEU A 163 -4.72 2.80 22.53
CA LEU A 163 -5.59 3.95 22.28
C LEU A 163 -6.19 3.90 20.88
#